data_AF-A0AAE1J803-F1
#
_entry.id   AF-A0AAE1J803-F1
#
_cell.length_a   1.000
_cell.length_b   1.000
_cell.length_c   1.000
_cell.angle_alpha   90.00
_cell.angle_beta   90.00
_cell.angle_gamma   90.00
#
_symmetry.space_group_name_H-M   'P 1'
#
loop_
_entity.id
_entity.type
_entity.pdbx_description
1 polymer ?
#
loop_
_entity_poly.entity_id
_entity_poly.type
_entity_poly.pdbx_seq_one_letter_code
_entity_poly.pdbx_strand_id
1 'polypeptide(L)'
;MASPPAVRFPIFLTWRLVGILVTLLLFVWAQRFRGGLALVSDDKDLLFNMAKHFNEMSGITAQIPLGSFNTMFNFTGSWMVGAAATKSLAMVGNFFPLFSVKLNKLNLPLHEDIKRAVPYSWDPAALAR
;
A
#
# COMPACT_ATOMS: atom_id res chain seq x y z
N MET A 1 -16.03 26.41 70.50
CA MET A 1 -15.33 25.27 69.84
C MET A 1 -15.68 25.32 68.37
N ALA A 2 -14.72 25.62 67.49
CA ALA A 2 -14.96 25.71 66.05
C ALA A 2 -14.94 24.30 65.44
N SER A 3 -16.02 23.92 64.76
CA SER A 3 -16.12 22.66 64.02
C SER A 3 -15.15 22.67 62.83
N PRO A 4 -14.39 21.58 62.61
CA PRO A 4 -13.40 21.52 61.53
C PRO A 4 -14.08 21.58 60.14
N PRO A 5 -13.48 22.26 59.15
CA PRO A 5 -14.05 22.34 57.81
C PRO A 5 -13.99 20.97 57.13
N ALA A 6 -15.15 20.40 56.84
CA ALA A 6 -15.28 19.15 56.10
C ALA A 6 -15.12 19.41 54.60
N VAL A 7 -13.93 19.16 54.05
CA VAL A 7 -13.68 19.21 52.60
C VAL A 7 -14.23 17.93 51.99
N ARG A 8 -15.39 18.01 51.32
CA ARG A 8 -15.97 16.88 50.58
C ARG A 8 -15.28 16.75 49.23
N PHE A 9 -14.35 15.82 49.11
CA PHE A 9 -13.72 15.48 47.83
C PHE A 9 -14.66 14.60 46.99
N PRO A 10 -14.99 14.97 45.74
CA PRO A 10 -15.87 14.18 44.88
C PRO A 10 -15.10 13.02 44.23
N ILE A 11 -14.78 12.00 45.03
CA ILE A 11 -13.94 10.84 44.64
C ILE A 11 -14.49 10.11 43.40
N PHE A 12 -15.81 9.98 43.28
CA PHE A 12 -16.43 9.33 42.12
C PHE A 12 -16.29 10.14 40.84
N LEU A 13 -16.32 11.48 40.96
CA LEU A 13 -16.17 12.37 39.82
C LEU A 13 -14.73 12.35 39.30
N THR A 14 -13.75 12.34 40.21
CA THR A 14 -12.33 12.26 39.83
C THR A 14 -12.02 10.93 39.15
N TRP A 15 -12.48 9.81 39.70
CA TRP A 15 -12.29 8.49 39.07
C TRP A 15 -12.94 8.38 37.69
N ARG A 16 -14.13 8.96 37.51
CA ARG A 16 -14.83 8.97 36.22
C ARG A 16 -14.06 9.77 35.16
N LEU A 17 -13.50 10.92 35.54
CA LEU A 17 -12.70 11.75 34.63
C LEU A 17 -11.39 11.05 34.25
N VAL A 18 -10.73 10.38 35.20
CA VAL A 18 -9.52 9.60 34.93
C VAL A 18 -9.81 8.47 33.94
N GLY A 19 -10.92 7.73 34.12
CA GLY A 19 -11.31 6.68 33.18
C GLY A 19 -11.57 7.20 31.76
N ILE A 20 -12.26 8.33 31.63
CA ILE A 20 -12.49 8.97 30.32
C ILE A 20 -11.16 9.39 29.69
N LEU A 21 -10.26 10.02 30.48
CA LEU A 21 -8.95 10.45 30.01
C LEU A 21 -8.12 9.27 29.50
N VAL A 22 -8.04 8.18 30.27
CA VAL A 22 -7.31 6.96 29.88
C VAL A 22 -7.90 6.35 28.61
N THR A 23 -9.23 6.32 28.49
CA THR A 23 -9.90 5.78 27.30
C THR A 23 -9.60 6.62 26.06
N LEU A 24 -9.66 7.95 26.17
CA LEU A 24 -9.30 8.86 25.08
C LEU A 24 -7.83 8.73 24.70
N LEU A 25 -6.94 8.60 25.68
CA LEU A 25 -5.50 8.49 25.45
C LEU A 25 -5.15 7.15 24.77
N LEU A 26 -5.77 6.05 25.20
CA LEU A 26 -5.66 4.75 24.53
C LEU A 26 -6.26 4.78 23.13
N PHE A 27 -7.38 5.47 22.93
CA PHE A 27 -8.00 5.62 21.61
C PHE A 27 -7.11 6.42 20.66
N VAL A 28 -6.58 7.57 21.10
CA VAL A 28 -5.63 8.38 20.33
C VAL A 28 -4.36 7.59 20.03
N TRP A 29 -3.83 6.85 21.01
CA TRP A 29 -2.66 6.01 20.81
C TRP A 29 -2.93 4.91 19.77
N ALA A 30 -4.07 4.24 19.84
CA ALA A 30 -4.49 3.23 18.87
C ALA A 30 -4.68 3.85 17.47
N GLN A 31 -5.29 5.03 17.36
CA GLN A 31 -5.45 5.71 16.07
C GLN A 31 -4.10 6.18 15.49
N ARG A 32 -3.22 6.74 16.33
CA ARG A 32 -1.98 7.40 15.87
C ARG A 32 -0.83 6.41 15.63
N PHE A 33 -0.63 5.43 16.52
CA PHE A 33 0.52 4.53 16.47
C PHE A 33 0.21 3.16 15.85
N ARG A 34 -1.05 2.72 15.88
CA ARG A 34 -1.46 1.44 15.25
C ARG A 34 -1.99 1.59 13.82
N GLY A 35 -1.87 2.77 13.21
CA GLY A 35 -2.23 2.98 11.80
C GLY A 35 -3.70 3.25 11.53
N GLY A 36 -4.47 3.67 12.55
CA GLY A 36 -5.88 4.05 12.40
C GLY A 36 -6.83 2.86 12.27
N LEU A 37 -8.11 3.08 12.62
CA LEU A 37 -9.20 2.19 12.21
C LEU A 37 -9.54 2.47 10.73
N ALA A 38 -8.57 2.28 9.83
CA ALA A 38 -8.85 2.29 8.41
C ALA A 38 -9.47 0.92 8.05
N LEU A 39 -10.77 0.79 8.28
CA LEU A 39 -11.56 -0.32 7.77
C LEU A 39 -11.59 -0.19 6.24
N VAL A 40 -10.62 -0.80 5.55
CA VAL A 40 -10.62 -1.00 4.10
C VAL A 40 -10.70 0.32 3.31
N SER A 41 -9.54 0.79 2.86
CA SER A 41 -9.52 1.75 1.76
C SER A 41 -9.88 1.00 0.48
N ASP A 42 -11.14 1.13 0.04
CA ASP A 42 -11.66 0.64 -1.25
C ASP A 42 -11.12 1.45 -2.44
N ASP A 43 -9.95 2.07 -2.28
CA ASP A 43 -9.39 2.95 -3.28
C ASP A 43 -8.65 2.13 -4.34
N LYS A 44 -9.39 1.74 -5.38
CA LYS A 44 -8.88 1.02 -6.56
C LYS A 44 -7.76 1.80 -7.27
N ASP A 45 -7.69 3.11 -7.04
CA ASP A 45 -6.71 3.99 -7.67
C ASP A 45 -5.29 3.71 -7.16
N LEU A 46 -5.12 3.12 -5.97
CA LEU A 46 -3.80 2.76 -5.43
C LEU A 46 -3.05 1.77 -6.32
N LEU A 47 -3.75 0.73 -6.79
CA LEU A 47 -3.16 -0.33 -7.61
C LEU A 47 -2.77 0.19 -8.99
N PHE A 48 -3.62 1.05 -9.56
CA PHE A 48 -3.35 1.74 -10.81
C PHE A 48 -2.17 2.72 -10.69
N ASN A 49 -2.12 3.50 -9.61
CA ASN A 49 -1.02 4.42 -9.34
C ASN A 49 0.30 3.68 -9.14
N MET A 50 0.28 2.53 -8.45
CA MET A 50 1.47 1.67 -8.30
C MET A 50 1.93 1.05 -9.63
N ALA A 51 1.00 0.57 -10.46
CA ALA A 51 1.32 0.07 -11.79
C ALA A 51 1.94 1.17 -12.66
N LYS A 52 1.36 2.36 -12.64
CA LYS A 52 1.88 3.54 -13.35
C LYS A 52 3.30 3.90 -12.89
N HIS A 53 3.52 3.96 -11.57
CA HIS A 53 4.84 4.25 -11.03
C HIS A 53 5.88 3.18 -11.39
N PHE A 54 5.50 1.90 -11.32
CA PHE A 54 6.36 0.80 -11.73
C PHE A 54 6.74 0.88 -13.21
N ASN A 55 5.77 1.21 -14.06
CA ASN A 55 6.00 1.44 -15.48
C ASN A 55 6.96 2.62 -15.72
N GLU A 56 6.77 3.75 -15.03
CA GLU A 56 7.68 4.89 -15.08
C GLU A 56 9.11 4.52 -14.65
N MET A 57 9.26 3.73 -13.56
CA MET A 57 10.56 3.21 -13.13
C MET A 57 11.24 2.32 -14.18
N SER A 58 10.45 1.60 -14.98
CA SER A 58 10.94 0.79 -16.10
C SER A 58 11.21 1.59 -17.40
N GLY A 59 10.95 2.91 -17.38
CA GLY A 59 11.12 3.80 -18.54
C GLY A 59 9.98 3.71 -19.56
N ILE A 60 8.82 3.15 -19.18
CA ILE A 60 7.66 2.96 -20.05
C ILE A 60 6.52 3.83 -19.55
N THR A 61 6.10 4.83 -20.34
CA THR A 61 4.95 5.69 -20.01
C THR A 61 3.66 5.05 -20.54
N ALA A 62 3.33 3.85 -20.07
CA ALA A 62 2.09 3.16 -20.44
C ALA A 62 1.11 3.13 -19.27
N GLN A 63 -0.19 3.24 -19.58
CA GLN A 63 -1.29 3.11 -18.61
C GLN A 63 -1.63 1.64 -18.30
N ILE A 64 -1.12 0.71 -19.09
CA ILE A 64 -1.35 -0.73 -18.92
C ILE A 64 -0.22 -1.29 -18.04
N PRO A 65 -0.53 -1.99 -16.92
CA PRO A 65 0.48 -2.61 -16.08
C PRO A 65 1.34 -3.60 -16.88
N LEU A 66 2.65 -3.56 -16.65
CA LEU A 66 3.57 -4.53 -17.23
C LEU A 66 3.27 -5.95 -16.74
N GLY A 67 3.61 -6.94 -17.56
CA GLY A 67 3.46 -8.35 -17.21
C GLY A 67 4.17 -8.72 -15.89
N SER A 68 5.36 -8.16 -15.66
CA SER A 68 6.10 -8.36 -14.40
C SER A 68 5.37 -7.81 -13.18
N PHE A 69 4.64 -6.71 -13.32
CA PHE A 69 3.77 -6.18 -12.27
C PHE A 69 2.59 -7.14 -12.04
N ASN A 70 1.95 -7.64 -13.09
CA ASN A 70 0.87 -8.63 -12.96
C ASN A 70 1.35 -9.92 -12.27
N THR A 71 2.56 -10.40 -12.59
CA THR A 71 3.17 -11.56 -11.93
C THR A 71 3.41 -11.31 -10.44
N MET A 72 3.85 -10.10 -10.05
CA MET A 72 4.08 -9.75 -8.64
C MET A 72 2.82 -9.90 -7.78
N PHE A 73 1.65 -9.67 -8.35
CA PHE A 73 0.35 -9.82 -7.68
C PHE A 73 -0.40 -11.11 -8.04
N ASN A 74 0.24 -12.02 -8.79
CA ASN A 74 -0.36 -13.26 -9.28
C ASN A 74 -1.68 -13.02 -10.07
N PHE A 75 -1.74 -11.92 -10.81
CA PHE A 75 -2.88 -11.61 -11.67
C PHE A 75 -2.84 -12.50 -12.91
N THR A 76 -3.90 -13.28 -13.09
CA THR A 76 -4.12 -14.14 -14.26
C THR A 76 -5.21 -13.54 -15.14
N GLY A 77 -4.89 -13.26 -16.42
CA GLY A 77 -5.82 -12.63 -17.36
C GLY A 77 -5.90 -11.09 -17.25
N SER A 78 -7.11 -10.52 -17.30
CA SER A 78 -7.29 -9.06 -17.33
C SER A 78 -6.85 -8.41 -16.02
N TRP A 79 -5.91 -7.47 -16.12
CA TRP A 79 -5.42 -6.69 -14.97
C TRP A 79 -6.55 -5.95 -14.22
N MET A 80 -7.63 -5.56 -14.92
CA MET A 80 -8.80 -4.92 -14.31
C MET A 80 -9.54 -5.87 -13.36
N VAL A 81 -9.57 -7.16 -13.69
CA VAL A 81 -10.22 -8.20 -12.88
C VAL A 81 -9.38 -8.53 -11.65
N GLY A 82 -8.07 -8.67 -11.81
CA GLY A 82 -7.12 -8.85 -10.69
C GLY A 82 -7.12 -7.66 -9.73
N ALA A 83 -7.14 -6.44 -10.27
CA ALA A 83 -7.21 -5.23 -9.46
C ALA A 83 -8.52 -5.13 -8.66
N ALA A 84 -9.66 -5.48 -9.26
CA ALA A 84 -10.95 -5.49 -8.57
C ALA A 84 -11.04 -6.54 -7.45
N ALA A 85 -10.32 -7.66 -7.58
CA ALA A 85 -10.25 -8.70 -6.56
C ALA A 85 -9.35 -8.30 -5.38
N THR A 86 -8.48 -7.31 -5.55
CA THR A 86 -7.51 -6.90 -4.54
C THR A 86 -8.11 -5.84 -3.62
N LYS A 87 -8.68 -6.28 -2.49
CA LYS A 87 -9.45 -5.44 -1.55
C LYS A 87 -8.63 -4.47 -0.70
N SER A 88 -7.32 -4.65 -0.57
CA SER A 88 -6.50 -3.77 0.27
C SER A 88 -5.03 -3.86 -0.11
N LEU A 89 -4.46 -2.78 -0.67
CA LEU A 89 -3.03 -2.53 -0.59
C LEU A 89 -2.76 -1.55 0.55
N ALA A 90 -3.00 -2.00 1.78
CA ALA A 90 -2.57 -1.26 2.94
C ALA A 90 -1.14 -1.68 3.32
N MET A 91 -0.15 -0.96 2.80
CA MET A 91 0.96 -0.55 3.64
C MET A 91 1.60 0.71 3.07
N VAL A 92 1.29 1.87 3.67
CA VAL A 92 2.20 3.03 3.62
C VAL A 92 3.41 2.66 4.49
N GLY A 93 4.23 1.73 4.00
CA GLY A 93 5.48 1.35 4.61
C GLY A 93 6.52 2.40 4.25
N ASN A 94 7.17 2.98 5.24
CA ASN A 94 8.34 3.82 4.98
C ASN A 94 9.51 2.92 4.60
N PHE A 95 9.78 2.78 3.30
CA PHE A 95 10.93 2.02 2.80
C PHE A 95 12.21 2.84 2.98
N PHE A 96 13.15 2.32 3.76
CA PHE A 96 14.52 2.84 3.80
C PHE A 96 15.37 2.03 2.81
N PRO A 97 15.69 2.55 1.62
CA PRO A 97 16.55 1.83 0.67
C PRO A 97 17.96 1.73 1.25
N LEU A 98 18.41 0.52 1.56
CA LEU A 98 19.75 0.29 2.13
C LEU A 98 20.86 0.48 1.09
N PHE A 99 20.58 0.19 -0.18
CA PHE A 99 21.49 0.40 -1.30
C PHE A 99 20.71 0.54 -2.60
N SER A 100 21.19 1.39 -3.52
CA SER A 100 20.61 1.57 -4.85
C SER A 100 21.57 1.00 -5.89
N VAL A 101 21.20 -0.12 -6.50
CA VAL A 101 21.96 -0.69 -7.63
C VAL A 101 21.45 -0.03 -8.91
N LYS A 102 22.28 0.81 -9.52
CA LYS A 102 22.02 1.33 -10.86
C LYS A 102 22.66 0.39 -11.86
N LEU A 103 21.85 -0.34 -12.62
CA LEU A 103 22.32 -0.99 -13.83
C LEU A 103 22.70 0.13 -14.80
N ASN A 104 24.00 0.23 -15.11
CA ASN A 104 24.45 1.16 -16.13
C ASN A 104 23.78 0.76 -17.45
N LYS A 105 23.44 1.74 -18.29
CA LYS A 105 22.76 1.50 -19.58
C LYS A 105 23.73 0.76 -20.51
N LEU A 106 23.81 -0.56 -20.36
CA LEU A 106 24.59 -1.44 -21.20
C LEU A 106 23.86 -1.49 -22.54
N ASN A 107 24.54 -1.13 -23.62
CA ASN A 107 24.06 -1.44 -24.98
C ASN A 107 24.08 -2.96 -25.10
N LEU A 108 22.99 -3.60 -24.71
CA LEU A 108 22.78 -5.04 -24.83
C LEU A 108 22.25 -5.29 -26.24
N PRO A 109 23.08 -5.75 -27.20
CA PRO A 109 22.56 -6.15 -28.50
C PRO A 109 21.62 -7.34 -28.30
N LEU A 110 20.40 -7.22 -28.83
CA LEU A 110 19.45 -8.32 -28.84
C LEU A 110 20.00 -9.45 -29.72
N HIS A 111 20.08 -10.66 -29.15
CA HIS A 111 20.62 -11.84 -29.85
C HIS A 111 19.83 -12.12 -31.13
N GLU A 112 20.50 -12.48 -32.22
CA GLU A 112 19.86 -12.74 -33.53
C GLU A 112 18.82 -13.86 -33.46
N ASP A 113 19.04 -14.87 -32.61
CA ASP A 113 18.08 -15.94 -32.40
C ASP A 113 16.77 -15.45 -31.80
N ILE A 114 16.84 -14.44 -30.90
CA ILE A 114 15.63 -13.83 -30.33
C ILE A 114 14.89 -13.06 -31.41
N LYS A 115 15.62 -12.32 -32.28
CA LYS A 115 15.01 -11.62 -33.41
C LYS A 115 14.29 -12.57 -34.36
N ARG A 116 14.85 -13.76 -34.60
CA ARG A 116 14.24 -14.81 -35.43
C ARG A 116 13.07 -15.51 -34.74
N ALA A 117 13.08 -15.59 -33.41
CA ALA A 117 12.01 -16.18 -32.62
C ALA A 117 10.78 -15.26 -32.50
N VAL A 118 10.89 -13.97 -32.83
CA VAL A 118 9.75 -13.05 -32.85
C VAL A 118 8.86 -13.38 -34.06
N PRO A 119 7.60 -13.80 -33.84
CA PRO A 119 6.68 -14.08 -34.94
C PRO A 119 6.27 -12.79 -35.65
N TYR A 120 5.93 -12.90 -36.95
CA TYR A 120 5.49 -11.77 -37.78
C TYR A 120 4.18 -11.13 -37.28
N SER A 121 3.34 -11.92 -36.60
CA SER A 121 2.07 -11.48 -36.02
C SER A 121 1.95 -12.01 -34.60
N TRP A 122 1.46 -11.16 -33.70
CA TRP A 122 1.15 -11.55 -32.33
C TRP A 122 -0.35 -11.82 -32.19
N ASP A 123 -0.71 -12.98 -31.65
CA ASP A 123 -2.07 -13.23 -31.15
C ASP A 123 -2.20 -12.64 -29.74
N PRO A 124 -3.01 -11.57 -29.56
CA PRO A 124 -3.16 -10.92 -28.25
C PRO A 124 -3.70 -11.88 -27.18
N ALA A 125 -4.54 -12.84 -27.56
CA ALA A 125 -5.12 -13.80 -26.62
C ALA A 125 -4.10 -14.83 -26.13
N ALA A 126 -3.13 -15.21 -26.97
CA ALA A 126 -2.04 -16.11 -26.61
C ALA A 126 -1.00 -15.46 -25.68
N LEU A 127 -0.77 -14.15 -25.81
CA LEU A 127 0.16 -13.39 -24.97
C LEU A 127 -0.39 -13.06 -23.57
N ALA A 128 -1.71 -12.98 -23.42
CA ALA A 128 -2.37 -12.58 -22.18
C ALA A 128 -2.62 -13.75 -21.19
N ARG A 129 -2.18 -14.96 -21.54
CA ARG A 129 -2.39 -16.19 -20.77
C ARG A 129 -1.15 -16.53 -19.94
#